data_AF-A0A6A4MGS4-F1
#
_entry.id   AF-A0A6A4MGS4-F1
#
_cell.length_a   1.000
_cell.length_b   1.000
_cell.length_c   1.000
_cell.angle_alpha   90.00
_cell.angle_beta   90.00
_cell.angle_gamma   90.00
#
_symmetry.space_group_name_H-M   'P 1'
#
loop_
_entity.id
_entity.type
_entity.pdbx_description
1 polymer ?
#
loop_
_entity_poly.entity_id
_entity_poly.type
_entity_poly.pdbx_seq_one_letter_code
_entity_poly.pdbx_strand_id
1 'polypeptide(L)'
;MASTQCLLLLTFLSMLVSSYDRVDANLQPTAGTKDGSQQWGYVEVRPKAHMFWWYYRSPSRVDDPSNPWPIILWLQGGPGASGVGFGNFLEIGPLDLNLKPRNSTWLIKADLLFVDSPVATGFSYVEDENLVVKTDEEAATDLTTLLKALFNGNETLQKSPLFIVAESYGGKFAVTLGVSALRAIEAGELKLQLGGNRPVSGCFLSCDTNKKEHGRSFVPVDELLAKGINVTIYNGQVDLICATKGTEAWVNKLKAMHTTLQVPVDQPCVALQMVGSITRSPNTNSSF
;
A
#
# COMPACT_ATOMS: atom_id res chain seq x y z
N MET A 1 -31.76 -12.31 48.04
CA MET A 1 -31.01 -11.22 47.37
C MET A 1 -29.61 -11.64 46.86
N ALA A 2 -29.12 -12.87 47.11
CA ALA A 2 -27.79 -13.29 46.66
C ALA A 2 -27.72 -13.91 45.24
N SER A 3 -28.83 -14.34 44.64
CA SER A 3 -28.80 -15.02 43.33
C SER A 3 -28.68 -14.07 42.13
N THR A 4 -29.21 -12.85 42.25
CA THR A 4 -29.18 -11.85 41.16
C THR A 4 -27.80 -11.22 40.98
N GLN A 5 -27.02 -11.06 42.05
CA GLN A 5 -25.65 -10.57 41.98
C GLN A 5 -24.69 -11.57 41.33
N CYS A 6 -24.90 -12.88 41.56
CA CYS A 6 -24.09 -13.93 40.95
C CYS A 6 -24.30 -14.01 39.43
N LEU A 7 -25.54 -13.84 38.97
CA LEU A 7 -25.89 -13.85 37.54
C LEU A 7 -25.30 -12.64 36.80
N LEU A 8 -25.32 -11.46 37.43
CA LEU A 8 -24.71 -10.23 36.89
C LEU A 8 -23.19 -10.33 36.77
N LEU A 9 -22.52 -10.93 37.75
CA LEU A 9 -21.08 -11.19 37.72
C LEU A 9 -20.68 -12.18 36.61
N LEU A 10 -21.48 -13.23 36.39
CA LEU A 10 -21.25 -14.20 35.31
C LEU A 10 -21.44 -13.58 33.91
N THR A 11 -22.44 -12.69 33.74
CA THR A 11 -22.61 -11.95 32.47
C THR A 11 -21.52 -10.91 32.24
N PHE A 12 -21.02 -10.26 33.30
CA PHE A 12 -19.88 -9.35 33.18
C PHE A 12 -18.59 -10.08 32.83
N LEU A 13 -18.39 -11.28 33.41
CA LEU A 13 -17.24 -12.12 33.08
C LEU A 13 -17.34 -12.66 31.64
N SER A 14 -18.53 -13.01 31.14
CA SER A 14 -18.68 -13.43 29.73
C SER A 14 -18.47 -12.30 28.74
N MET A 15 -18.84 -11.05 29.10
CA MET A 15 -18.53 -9.86 28.29
C MET A 15 -17.03 -9.51 28.32
N LEU A 16 -16.35 -9.71 29.46
CA LEU A 16 -14.90 -9.52 29.59
C LEU A 16 -14.09 -10.59 28.84
N VAL A 17 -14.56 -11.84 28.78
CA VAL A 17 -13.92 -12.90 27.99
C VAL A 17 -14.17 -12.71 26.49
N SER A 18 -15.24 -12.03 26.09
CA SER A 18 -15.51 -11.66 24.68
C SER A 18 -14.66 -10.48 24.20
N SER A 19 -13.98 -9.78 25.10
CA SER A 19 -13.10 -8.64 24.80
C SER A 19 -11.60 -8.99 24.91
N TYR A 20 -11.28 -10.27 25.15
CA TYR A 20 -9.94 -10.78 24.93
C TYR A 20 -9.77 -11.03 23.42
N ASP A 21 -8.76 -10.38 22.86
CA ASP A 21 -8.52 -10.23 21.42
C ASP A 21 -8.90 -11.46 20.59
N ARG A 22 -9.73 -11.26 19.56
CA ARG A 22 -9.68 -12.13 18.38
C ARG A 22 -8.30 -11.93 17.77
N VAL A 23 -7.33 -12.74 18.21
CA VAL A 23 -6.10 -12.97 17.45
C VAL A 23 -6.57 -13.57 16.13
N ASP A 24 -6.50 -12.75 15.08
CA ASP A 24 -6.86 -13.15 13.73
C ASP A 24 -5.99 -14.37 13.38
N ALA A 25 -6.61 -15.51 13.10
CA ALA A 25 -5.93 -16.80 12.97
C ALA A 25 -4.91 -16.86 11.82
N ASN A 26 -4.83 -15.79 11.02
CA ASN A 26 -3.97 -15.66 9.84
C ASN A 26 -2.72 -14.80 10.08
N LEU A 27 -2.52 -14.21 11.27
CA LEU A 27 -1.31 -13.42 11.56
C LEU A 27 -0.21 -14.31 12.15
N GLN A 28 0.82 -14.61 11.35
CA GLN A 28 2.06 -15.21 11.84
C GLN A 28 2.76 -14.23 12.81
N PRO A 29 3.66 -14.71 13.71
CA PRO A 29 4.34 -13.83 14.67
C PRO A 29 5.00 -12.65 13.96
N THR A 30 4.58 -11.44 14.30
CA THR A 30 5.18 -10.21 13.80
C THR A 30 6.48 -9.95 14.57
N ALA A 31 7.57 -9.81 13.83
CA ALA A 31 8.84 -9.33 14.38
C ALA A 31 8.90 -7.81 14.24
N GLY A 32 9.74 -7.17 15.04
CA GLY A 32 9.83 -5.72 15.02
C GLY A 32 10.85 -5.19 16.01
N THR A 33 11.12 -3.89 15.91
CA THR A 33 11.95 -3.19 16.88
C THR A 33 11.17 -2.95 18.18
N LYS A 34 11.87 -2.91 19.31
CA LYS A 34 11.24 -2.72 20.64
C LYS A 34 10.49 -1.40 20.78
N ASP A 35 10.91 -0.38 20.04
CA ASP A 35 10.31 0.95 20.01
C ASP A 35 9.11 1.04 19.04
N GLY A 36 8.79 -0.03 18.31
CA GLY A 36 7.72 -0.06 17.31
C GLY A 36 7.98 0.80 16.08
N SER A 37 9.22 1.27 15.87
CA SER A 37 9.60 2.00 14.66
C SER A 37 9.56 1.13 13.41
N GLN A 38 9.70 -0.20 13.58
CA GLN A 38 9.65 -1.18 12.50
C GLN A 38 8.86 -2.40 12.93
N GLN A 39 8.06 -2.93 12.00
CA GLN A 39 7.37 -4.20 12.13
C GLN A 39 7.47 -4.93 10.80
N TRP A 40 7.68 -6.24 10.83
CA TRP A 40 7.71 -7.07 9.63
C TRP A 40 7.26 -8.48 9.96
N GLY A 41 6.84 -9.21 8.95
CA GLY A 41 6.39 -10.57 9.13
C GLY A 41 5.71 -11.11 7.89
N TYR A 42 4.95 -12.19 8.12
CA TYR A 42 4.24 -12.91 7.08
C TYR A 42 2.74 -12.87 7.34
N VAL A 43 1.96 -12.87 6.27
CA VAL A 43 0.54 -13.19 6.30
C VAL A 43 0.29 -14.33 5.34
N GLU A 44 -0.42 -15.35 5.81
CA GLU A 44 -0.93 -16.42 4.95
C GLU A 44 -2.14 -15.87 4.18
N VAL A 45 -1.92 -15.46 2.92
CA VAL A 45 -2.92 -14.78 2.08
C VAL A 45 -3.81 -15.76 1.32
N ARG A 46 -3.30 -16.98 1.08
CA ARG A 46 -4.03 -18.18 0.66
C ARG A 46 -3.44 -19.37 1.40
N PRO A 47 -4.17 -20.50 1.53
CA PRO A 47 -3.61 -21.70 2.13
C PRO A 47 -2.23 -22.03 1.54
N LYS A 48 -1.20 -22.06 2.40
CA LYS A 48 0.21 -22.32 2.04
C LYS A 48 0.89 -21.26 1.16
N ALA A 49 0.33 -20.06 1.06
CA ALA A 49 0.91 -18.93 0.33
C ALA A 49 1.11 -17.76 1.29
N HIS A 50 2.36 -17.39 1.51
CA HIS A 50 2.78 -16.49 2.58
C HIS A 50 3.42 -15.23 2.00
N MET A 51 2.81 -14.07 2.27
CA MET A 51 3.28 -12.77 1.77
C MET A 51 4.07 -12.04 2.86
N PHE A 52 5.29 -11.66 2.55
CA PHE A 52 6.16 -10.88 3.42
C PHE A 52 5.89 -9.38 3.28
N TRP A 53 5.88 -8.69 4.41
CA TRP A 53 5.67 -7.26 4.51
C TRP A 53 6.63 -6.64 5.53
N TRP A 54 6.99 -5.37 5.29
CA TRP A 54 7.81 -4.58 6.20
C TRP A 54 7.26 -3.16 6.32
N TYR A 55 6.84 -2.79 7.52
CA TYR A 55 6.32 -1.49 7.88
C TYR A 55 7.34 -0.67 8.68
N TYR A 56 7.50 0.59 8.30
CA TYR A 56 8.27 1.61 9.00
C TYR A 56 7.33 2.72 9.48
N ARG A 57 7.38 2.99 10.79
CA ARG A 57 6.74 4.15 11.39
C ARG A 57 7.66 5.36 11.30
N SER A 58 7.15 6.46 10.77
CA SER A 58 7.91 7.70 10.62
C SER A 58 8.31 8.30 11.97
N PRO A 59 9.58 8.68 12.16
CA PRO A 59 9.98 9.47 13.32
C PRO A 59 9.45 10.92 13.26
N SER A 60 9.03 11.37 12.08
CA SER A 60 8.46 12.71 11.85
C SER A 60 6.95 12.77 12.02
N ARG A 61 6.31 11.64 12.39
CA ARG A 61 4.86 11.53 12.49
C ARG A 61 4.27 12.55 13.46
N VAL A 62 3.31 13.32 12.96
CA VAL A 62 2.51 14.27 13.74
C VAL A 62 1.11 13.71 13.96
N ASP A 63 0.61 13.79 15.20
CA ASP A 63 -0.76 13.43 15.52
C ASP A 63 -1.68 14.65 15.33
N ASP A 64 -2.22 14.78 14.12
CA ASP A 64 -3.17 15.82 13.74
C ASP A 64 -4.44 15.19 13.15
N PRO A 65 -5.57 15.18 13.89
CA PRO A 65 -6.83 14.64 13.39
C PRO A 65 -7.36 15.34 12.13
N SER A 66 -6.98 16.60 11.90
CA SER A 66 -7.41 17.37 10.73
C SER A 66 -6.59 17.06 9.48
N ASN A 67 -5.37 16.52 9.67
CA ASN A 67 -4.47 16.10 8.61
C ASN A 67 -3.72 14.82 9.01
N PRO A 68 -4.42 13.65 8.98
CA PRO A 68 -3.86 12.40 9.48
C PRO A 68 -2.60 11.98 8.72
N TRP A 69 -1.62 11.47 9.44
CA TRP A 69 -0.34 11.04 8.87
C TRP A 69 -0.54 9.90 7.85
N PRO A 70 0.01 10.01 6.63
CA PRO A 70 -0.23 9.04 5.56
C PRO A 70 0.61 7.77 5.70
N ILE A 71 0.10 6.67 5.15
CA ILE A 71 0.86 5.43 4.91
C ILE A 71 1.02 5.27 3.40
N ILE A 72 2.24 5.01 2.95
CA ILE A 72 2.56 4.64 1.57
C ILE A 72 2.80 3.14 1.50
N LEU A 73 1.96 2.42 0.77
CA LEU A 73 2.25 1.07 0.30
C LEU A 73 3.08 1.19 -0.98
N TRP A 74 4.27 0.60 -1.00
CA TRP A 74 5.13 0.53 -2.18
C TRP A 74 5.05 -0.84 -2.86
N LEU A 75 4.76 -0.85 -4.16
CA LEU A 75 4.76 -2.05 -5.00
C LEU A 75 5.80 -1.92 -6.12
N GLN A 76 6.81 -2.79 -6.08
CA GLN A 76 7.79 -2.88 -7.17
C GLN A 76 7.17 -3.57 -8.39
N GLY A 77 7.80 -3.35 -9.54
CA GLY A 77 7.49 -4.04 -10.78
C GLY A 77 8.27 -5.34 -11.00
N GLY A 78 8.81 -5.50 -12.20
CA GLY A 78 9.35 -6.76 -12.71
C GLY A 78 8.54 -7.25 -13.91
N PRO A 79 7.49 -8.11 -13.73
CA PRO A 79 6.94 -8.60 -12.47
C PRO A 79 7.89 -9.53 -11.70
N GLY A 80 7.76 -9.59 -10.37
CA GLY A 80 8.56 -10.46 -9.49
C GLY A 80 9.82 -9.83 -8.91
N ALA A 81 9.99 -8.50 -9.03
CA ALA A 81 11.04 -7.79 -8.30
C ALA A 81 10.59 -7.52 -6.86
N SER A 82 11.50 -7.69 -5.89
CA SER A 82 11.19 -7.52 -4.47
C SER A 82 10.98 -6.05 -4.10
N GLY A 83 9.79 -5.72 -3.56
CA GLY A 83 9.51 -4.39 -3.02
C GLY A 83 10.30 -4.07 -1.76
N VAL A 84 10.66 -5.09 -0.99
CA VAL A 84 11.59 -4.94 0.13
C VAL A 84 13.03 -4.77 -0.38
N GLY A 85 13.47 -5.53 -1.38
CA GLY A 85 14.83 -5.41 -1.92
C GLY A 85 15.08 -4.08 -2.61
N PHE A 86 14.23 -3.71 -3.56
CA PHE A 86 14.38 -2.49 -4.36
C PHE A 86 13.83 -1.25 -3.64
N GLY A 87 12.51 -1.20 -3.43
CA GLY A 87 11.85 -0.08 -2.78
C GLY A 87 12.47 0.34 -1.45
N ASN A 88 12.69 -0.62 -0.54
CA ASN A 88 13.26 -0.31 0.77
C ASN A 88 14.78 -0.06 0.70
N PHE A 89 15.56 -1.02 0.21
CA PHE A 89 17.03 -0.97 0.35
C PHE A 89 17.79 -0.39 -0.84
N LEU A 90 17.16 -0.11 -1.98
CA LEU A 90 17.79 0.58 -3.11
C LEU A 90 17.24 1.99 -3.33
N GLU A 91 15.98 2.23 -2.99
CA GLU A 91 15.27 3.44 -3.42
C GLU A 91 14.88 4.35 -2.24
N ILE A 92 13.67 4.17 -1.70
CA ILE A 92 13.00 5.17 -0.86
C ILE A 92 13.02 4.87 0.64
N GLY A 93 13.43 3.67 1.04
CA GLY A 93 13.50 3.26 2.44
C GLY A 93 14.58 3.99 3.25
N PRO A 94 14.57 3.83 4.58
CA PRO A 94 15.43 4.60 5.48
C PRO A 94 16.91 4.22 5.42
N LEU A 95 17.24 2.99 4.99
CA LEU A 95 18.61 2.46 4.97
C LEU A 95 19.00 1.98 3.58
N ASP A 96 20.23 2.27 3.15
CA ASP A 96 20.82 1.71 1.94
C ASP A 96 21.25 0.24 2.09
N LEU A 97 21.76 -0.36 1.00
CA LEU A 97 22.26 -1.74 1.00
C LEU A 97 23.40 -1.99 2.01
N ASN A 98 24.11 -0.94 2.42
CA ASN A 98 25.17 -1.01 3.44
C ASN A 98 24.63 -0.69 4.85
N LEU A 99 23.31 -0.64 5.01
CA LEU A 99 22.59 -0.27 6.22
C LEU A 99 22.91 1.15 6.73
N LYS A 100 23.28 2.06 5.83
CA LYS A 100 23.51 3.47 6.15
C LYS A 100 22.22 4.29 6.01
N PRO A 101 21.94 5.24 6.92
CA PRO A 101 20.79 6.11 6.80
C PRO A 101 20.75 6.90 5.49
N ARG A 102 19.55 7.05 4.91
CA ARG A 102 19.28 7.92 3.77
C ARG A 102 18.64 9.23 4.19
N ASN A 103 19.23 10.34 3.75
CA ASN A 103 18.62 11.67 3.92
C ASN A 103 17.41 11.90 2.99
N SER A 104 17.34 11.15 1.89
CA SER A 104 16.26 11.26 0.88
C SER A 104 15.11 10.28 1.10
N THR A 105 15.06 9.59 2.25
CA THR A 105 14.00 8.61 2.52
C THR A 105 12.62 9.26 2.53
N TRP A 106 11.64 8.56 1.98
CA TRP A 106 10.25 9.00 2.03
C TRP A 106 9.63 8.85 3.42
N LEU A 107 10.31 8.14 4.32
CA LEU A 107 9.89 7.97 5.71
C LEU A 107 9.75 9.31 6.45
N ILE A 108 10.35 10.40 5.96
CA ILE A 108 10.17 11.72 6.57
C ILE A 108 8.81 12.36 6.26
N LYS A 109 8.04 11.83 5.30
CA LYS A 109 6.73 12.34 4.84
C LYS A 109 5.57 11.36 5.04
N ALA A 110 5.85 10.08 5.23
CA ALA A 110 4.83 9.07 5.41
C ALA A 110 5.38 7.90 6.22
N ASP A 111 4.50 7.11 6.81
CA ASP A 111 4.85 5.75 7.17
C ASP A 111 5.02 4.93 5.88
N LEU A 112 5.96 3.98 5.84
CA LEU A 112 6.23 3.19 4.63
C LEU A 112 5.88 1.73 4.86
N LEU A 113 5.13 1.13 3.95
CA LEU A 113 4.79 -0.30 3.91
C LEU A 113 5.35 -0.88 2.63
N PHE A 114 6.37 -1.71 2.75
CA PHE A 114 6.95 -2.47 1.65
C PHE A 114 6.38 -3.89 1.65
N VAL A 115 6.06 -4.40 0.46
CA VAL A 115 5.52 -5.75 0.29
C VAL A 115 6.27 -6.43 -0.82
N ASP A 116 6.63 -7.69 -0.60
CA ASP A 116 7.15 -8.55 -1.65
C ASP A 116 5.99 -9.21 -2.40
N SER A 117 5.62 -8.59 -3.52
CA SER A 117 4.46 -8.98 -4.32
C SER A 117 4.84 -9.19 -5.79
N PRO A 118 4.24 -10.19 -6.47
CA PRO A 118 3.28 -11.18 -5.98
C PRO A 118 3.89 -12.22 -5.04
N VAL A 119 3.08 -13.09 -4.42
CA VAL A 119 3.59 -14.22 -3.62
C VAL A 119 4.58 -15.05 -4.46
N ALA A 120 5.64 -15.57 -3.83
CA ALA A 120 6.87 -16.13 -4.43
C ALA A 120 7.91 -15.11 -4.91
N THR A 121 7.73 -13.82 -4.58
CA THR A 121 8.73 -12.76 -4.78
C THR A 121 9.53 -12.53 -3.50
N GLY A 122 10.84 -12.28 -3.60
CA GLY A 122 11.66 -11.86 -2.46
C GLY A 122 11.60 -12.83 -1.29
N PHE A 123 11.14 -12.35 -0.13
CA PHE A 123 10.90 -13.18 1.05
C PHE A 123 9.54 -13.87 1.07
N SER A 124 8.57 -13.44 0.26
CA SER A 124 7.28 -14.11 0.10
C SER A 124 7.46 -15.47 -0.57
N TYR A 125 6.72 -16.48 -0.11
CA TYR A 125 6.88 -17.84 -0.59
C TYR A 125 5.56 -18.61 -0.66
N VAL A 126 5.59 -19.69 -1.43
CA VAL A 126 4.54 -20.72 -1.45
C VAL A 126 5.16 -22.05 -1.01
N GLU A 127 4.40 -22.89 -0.33
CA GLU A 127 4.88 -24.24 0.02
C GLU A 127 4.74 -25.23 -1.16
N ASP A 128 3.97 -24.85 -2.19
CA ASP A 128 3.76 -25.61 -3.43
C ASP A 128 3.84 -24.64 -4.63
N GLU A 129 4.74 -24.93 -5.58
CA GLU A 129 4.97 -24.10 -6.77
C GLU A 129 3.71 -23.90 -7.64
N ASN A 130 2.73 -24.79 -7.55
CA ASN A 130 1.46 -24.64 -8.27
C ASN A 130 0.64 -23.42 -7.80
N LEU A 131 0.96 -22.89 -6.61
CA LEU A 131 0.30 -21.74 -5.97
C LEU A 131 0.94 -20.40 -6.34
N VAL A 132 2.04 -20.38 -7.11
CA VAL A 132 2.61 -19.14 -7.65
C VAL A 132 1.52 -18.39 -8.43
N VAL A 133 1.45 -17.08 -8.17
CA VAL A 133 0.44 -16.19 -8.75
C VAL A 133 0.55 -16.14 -10.27
N LYS A 134 -0.59 -16.19 -10.96
CA LYS A 134 -0.66 -16.28 -12.44
C LYS A 134 -1.30 -15.05 -13.10
N THR A 135 -2.08 -14.27 -12.36
CA THR A 135 -2.77 -13.09 -12.90
C THR A 135 -2.67 -11.87 -11.98
N ASP A 136 -2.93 -10.69 -12.53
CA ASP A 136 -2.96 -9.43 -11.78
C ASP A 136 -4.09 -9.43 -10.74
N GLU A 137 -5.22 -10.08 -11.03
CA GLU A 137 -6.36 -10.22 -10.12
C GLU A 137 -6.05 -11.14 -8.93
N GLU A 138 -5.32 -12.23 -9.16
CA GLU A 138 -4.83 -13.09 -8.08
C GLU A 138 -3.86 -12.32 -7.18
N ALA A 139 -2.91 -11.58 -7.77
CA ALA A 139 -1.99 -10.72 -7.01
C ALA A 139 -2.75 -9.67 -6.17
N ALA A 140 -3.74 -9.01 -6.74
CA ALA A 140 -4.58 -8.03 -6.07
C ALA A 140 -5.43 -8.64 -4.94
N THR A 141 -5.94 -9.86 -5.13
CA THR A 141 -6.69 -10.60 -4.11
C THR A 141 -5.79 -10.94 -2.92
N ASP A 142 -4.58 -11.43 -3.19
CA ASP A 142 -3.58 -11.75 -2.16
C ASP A 142 -3.18 -10.48 -1.39
N LEU A 143 -2.88 -9.38 -2.09
CA LEU A 143 -2.57 -8.07 -1.49
C LEU A 143 -3.75 -7.51 -0.68
N THR A 144 -4.99 -7.69 -1.13
CA THR A 144 -6.19 -7.25 -0.38
C THR A 144 -6.32 -8.06 0.92
N THR A 145 -6.00 -9.35 0.89
CA THR A 145 -6.00 -10.21 2.09
C THR A 145 -4.92 -9.78 3.08
N LEU A 146 -3.73 -9.43 2.59
CA LEU A 146 -2.68 -8.81 3.42
C LEU A 146 -3.19 -7.51 4.06
N LEU A 147 -3.80 -6.61 3.31
CA LEU A 147 -4.34 -5.35 3.86
C LEU A 147 -5.43 -5.60 4.91
N LYS A 148 -6.31 -6.59 4.72
CA LYS A 148 -7.30 -6.99 5.73
C LYS A 148 -6.62 -7.42 7.03
N ALA A 149 -5.62 -8.29 6.94
CA ALA A 149 -4.89 -8.79 8.09
C ALA A 149 -4.15 -7.69 8.86
N LEU A 150 -3.57 -6.71 8.15
CA LEU A 150 -2.84 -5.60 8.77
C LEU A 150 -3.77 -4.54 9.39
N PHE A 151 -4.84 -4.15 8.68
CA PHE A 151 -5.64 -3.00 9.06
C PHE A 151 -6.82 -3.34 9.97
N ASN A 152 -7.51 -4.46 9.77
CA ASN A 152 -8.80 -4.72 10.45
C ASN A 152 -8.70 -4.81 11.98
N GLY A 153 -7.55 -5.26 12.49
CA GLY A 153 -7.25 -5.34 13.94
C GLY A 153 -6.48 -4.15 14.51
N ASN A 154 -6.13 -3.14 13.69
CA ASN A 154 -5.24 -2.06 14.11
C ASN A 154 -5.86 -0.67 13.89
N GLU A 155 -6.57 -0.17 14.89
CA GLU A 155 -7.21 1.15 14.84
C GLU A 155 -6.24 2.31 14.58
N THR A 156 -4.95 2.16 14.91
CA THR A 156 -3.93 3.18 14.64
C THR A 156 -3.65 3.30 13.14
N LEU A 157 -3.62 2.18 12.42
CA LEU A 157 -3.47 2.17 10.96
C LEU A 157 -4.75 2.64 10.27
N GLN A 158 -5.92 2.29 10.81
CA GLN A 158 -7.23 2.69 10.25
C GLN A 158 -7.46 4.21 10.22
N LYS A 159 -6.81 4.96 11.12
CA LYS A 159 -6.87 6.44 11.16
C LYS A 159 -6.04 7.08 10.05
N SER A 160 -5.05 6.38 9.53
CA SER A 160 -4.13 6.88 8.51
C SER A 160 -4.66 6.59 7.10
N PRO A 161 -4.64 7.57 6.18
CA PRO A 161 -4.94 7.30 4.78
C PRO A 161 -3.83 6.48 4.14
N LEU A 162 -4.21 5.42 3.42
CA LEU A 162 -3.33 4.58 2.64
C LEU A 162 -3.24 5.10 1.19
N PHE A 163 -2.01 5.28 0.73
CA PHE A 163 -1.66 5.60 -0.65
C PHE A 163 -0.94 4.40 -1.26
N ILE A 164 -1.42 3.92 -2.40
CA ILE A 164 -0.78 2.82 -3.13
C ILE A 164 0.16 3.44 -4.16
N VAL A 165 1.45 3.23 -4.00
CA VAL A 165 2.50 3.79 -4.83
C VAL A 165 3.23 2.63 -5.50
N ALA A 166 3.52 2.74 -6.78
CA ALA A 166 4.19 1.65 -7.48
C ALA A 166 5.12 2.10 -8.60
N GLU A 167 5.98 1.16 -8.98
CA GLU A 167 6.95 1.34 -10.04
C GLU A 167 6.86 0.23 -11.10
N SER A 168 7.06 0.60 -12.37
CA SER A 168 7.07 -0.32 -13.51
C SER A 168 5.79 -1.20 -13.57
N TYR A 169 5.91 -2.52 -13.76
CA TYR A 169 4.77 -3.43 -13.73
C TYR A 169 3.94 -3.34 -12.43
N GLY A 170 4.54 -2.86 -11.34
CA GLY A 170 3.86 -2.61 -10.08
C GLY A 170 2.70 -1.64 -10.23
N GLY A 171 2.72 -0.79 -11.26
CA GLY A 171 1.60 0.06 -11.61
C GLY A 171 0.31 -0.72 -11.93
N LYS A 172 0.42 -1.87 -12.61
CA LYS A 172 -0.73 -2.77 -12.84
C LYS A 172 -1.24 -3.34 -11.53
N PHE A 173 -0.32 -3.83 -10.67
CA PHE A 173 -0.67 -4.30 -9.35
C PHE A 173 -1.37 -3.21 -8.53
N ALA A 174 -0.92 -1.97 -8.59
CA ALA A 174 -1.50 -0.86 -7.85
C ALA A 174 -2.96 -0.57 -8.24
N VAL A 175 -3.26 -0.48 -9.55
CA VAL A 175 -4.64 -0.18 -9.98
C VAL A 175 -5.58 -1.37 -9.78
N THR A 176 -5.11 -2.60 -10.00
CA THR A 176 -5.90 -3.80 -9.76
C THR A 176 -6.15 -4.00 -8.26
N LEU A 177 -5.13 -3.77 -7.41
CA LEU A 177 -5.29 -3.72 -5.95
C LEU A 177 -6.25 -2.61 -5.54
N GLY A 178 -6.13 -1.40 -6.11
CA GLY A 178 -7.00 -0.28 -5.79
C GLY A 178 -8.48 -0.65 -5.97
N VAL A 179 -8.82 -1.29 -7.10
CA VAL A 179 -10.19 -1.77 -7.36
C VAL A 179 -10.60 -2.86 -6.37
N SER A 180 -9.75 -3.87 -6.16
CA SER A 180 -10.04 -4.98 -5.24
C SER A 180 -10.24 -4.49 -3.80
N ALA A 181 -9.36 -3.61 -3.31
CA ALA A 181 -9.44 -3.02 -1.99
C ALA A 181 -10.68 -2.12 -1.84
N LEU A 182 -11.01 -1.31 -2.84
CA LEU A 182 -12.21 -0.47 -2.83
C LEU A 182 -13.47 -1.33 -2.70
N ARG A 183 -13.59 -2.41 -3.48
CA ARG A 183 -14.71 -3.35 -3.38
C ARG A 183 -14.79 -3.99 -1.99
N ALA A 184 -13.65 -4.36 -1.40
CA ALA A 184 -13.60 -4.91 -0.04
C ALA A 184 -14.01 -3.87 1.03
N ILE A 185 -13.68 -2.59 0.84
CA ILE A 185 -14.11 -1.49 1.73
C ILE A 185 -15.62 -1.28 1.61
N GLU A 186 -16.16 -1.21 0.38
CA GLU A 186 -17.60 -1.06 0.15
C GLU A 186 -18.42 -2.24 0.72
N ALA A 187 -17.85 -3.45 0.70
CA ALA A 187 -18.42 -4.64 1.32
C ALA A 187 -18.27 -4.68 2.86
N GLY A 188 -17.53 -3.74 3.46
CA GLY A 188 -17.26 -3.71 4.91
C GLY A 188 -16.25 -4.77 5.39
N GLU A 189 -15.56 -5.45 4.47
CA GLU A 189 -14.58 -6.50 4.76
C GLU A 189 -13.17 -5.95 5.03
N LEU A 190 -12.89 -4.74 4.55
CA LEU A 190 -11.62 -4.05 4.73
C LEU A 190 -11.86 -2.68 5.38
N LYS A 191 -11.30 -2.49 6.58
CA LYS A 191 -11.38 -1.25 7.33
C LYS A 191 -10.12 -0.43 7.09
N LEU A 192 -10.11 0.39 6.04
CA LEU A 192 -9.05 1.39 5.84
C LEU A 192 -9.57 2.59 5.05
N GLN A 193 -8.81 3.68 5.08
CA GLN A 193 -9.10 4.87 4.29
C GLN A 193 -8.17 4.90 3.06
N LEU A 194 -8.69 4.68 1.85
CA LEU A 194 -7.91 4.91 0.64
C LEU A 194 -7.86 6.42 0.34
N GLY A 195 -6.66 7.01 0.31
CA GLY A 195 -6.45 8.34 -0.27
C GLY A 195 -7.13 9.56 0.40
N GLY A 196 -7.59 9.47 1.64
CA GLY A 196 -8.03 10.60 2.48
C GLY A 196 -9.34 11.33 2.05
N ASN A 197 -9.86 12.21 2.92
CA ASN A 197 -11.20 12.82 2.83
C ASN A 197 -11.41 13.90 1.74
N ARG A 198 -10.59 13.96 0.69
CA ARG A 198 -10.79 14.84 -0.49
C ARG A 198 -10.17 14.17 -1.72
N PRO A 199 -10.62 14.47 -2.96
CA PRO A 199 -10.32 13.69 -4.17
C PRO A 199 -8.85 13.80 -4.59
N VAL A 200 -7.96 13.16 -3.84
CA VAL A 200 -6.53 13.08 -4.11
C VAL A 200 -6.01 11.74 -3.56
N SER A 201 -6.55 10.65 -4.06
CA SER A 201 -5.83 9.37 -4.04
C SER A 201 -4.82 9.36 -5.19
N GLY A 202 -3.64 8.78 -5.00
CA GLY A 202 -2.62 8.72 -6.03
C GLY A 202 -2.13 7.30 -6.13
N CYS A 203 -2.65 6.54 -7.09
CA CYS A 203 -1.93 5.37 -7.59
C CYS A 203 -0.77 5.88 -8.44
N PHE A 204 0.46 5.80 -7.93
CA PHE A 204 1.65 6.11 -8.73
C PHE A 204 1.90 4.95 -9.67
N LEU A 205 1.95 5.25 -10.96
CA LEU A 205 2.32 4.31 -12.00
C LEU A 205 3.64 4.79 -12.55
N SER A 206 4.74 4.06 -12.32
CA SER A 206 5.80 4.00 -13.34
C SER A 206 5.51 2.78 -14.23
N CYS A 207 6.00 2.76 -15.45
CA CYS A 207 5.30 2.18 -16.59
C CYS A 207 5.40 0.64 -16.76
N ASP A 208 4.28 0.00 -17.09
CA ASP A 208 4.13 -0.91 -18.26
C ASP A 208 2.63 -1.23 -18.44
N THR A 209 1.85 -0.26 -18.90
CA THR A 209 0.40 -0.41 -19.12
C THR A 209 0.02 -0.67 -20.59
N ASN A 210 1.00 -0.92 -21.47
CA ASN A 210 0.81 -0.85 -22.93
C ASN A 210 0.72 -2.18 -23.68
N LYS A 211 0.01 -3.15 -23.13
CA LYS A 211 -0.68 -4.09 -24.00
C LYS A 211 -2.15 -3.72 -24.03
N LYS A 212 -2.59 -3.19 -25.18
CA LYS A 212 -3.99 -3.21 -25.59
C LYS A 212 -4.46 -4.66 -25.52
N GLU A 213 -5.04 -5.08 -24.42
CA GLU A 213 -5.98 -6.18 -24.48
C GLU A 213 -7.27 -5.65 -25.11
N HIS A 214 -7.44 -5.94 -26.40
CA HIS A 214 -8.74 -5.87 -27.07
C HIS A 214 -9.45 -4.50 -27.12
N GLY A 215 -8.71 -3.41 -27.29
CA GLY A 215 -9.30 -2.12 -27.70
C GLY A 215 -10.24 -1.46 -26.68
N ARG A 216 -10.24 -1.91 -25.43
CA ARG A 216 -10.96 -1.28 -24.32
C ARG A 216 -10.01 -0.40 -23.50
N SER A 217 -10.58 0.65 -22.88
CA SER A 217 -9.90 1.43 -21.85
C SER A 217 -9.47 0.49 -20.70
N PHE A 218 -8.43 0.86 -19.95
CA PHE A 218 -7.93 0.05 -18.83
C PHE A 218 -9.01 0.02 -17.74
N VAL A 219 -9.85 -1.02 -17.76
CA VAL A 219 -11.07 -1.15 -16.94
C VAL A 219 -10.83 -0.80 -15.46
N PRO A 220 -9.72 -1.18 -14.83
CA PRO A 220 -9.48 -0.84 -13.43
C PRO A 220 -9.34 0.66 -13.14
N VAL A 221 -8.72 1.43 -14.03
CA VAL A 221 -8.48 2.87 -13.80
C VAL A 221 -9.78 3.66 -13.94
N ASP A 222 -10.58 3.34 -14.96
CA ASP A 222 -11.88 3.99 -15.16
C ASP A 222 -12.83 3.71 -13.99
N GLU A 223 -12.78 2.50 -13.42
CA GLU A 223 -13.57 2.13 -12.24
C GLU A 223 -13.17 2.94 -11.01
N LEU A 224 -11.87 3.10 -10.75
CA LEU A 224 -11.37 3.93 -9.64
C LEU A 224 -11.82 5.38 -9.79
N LEU A 225 -11.64 5.95 -10.99
CA LEU A 225 -11.99 7.33 -11.27
C LEU A 225 -13.51 7.57 -11.18
N ALA A 226 -14.33 6.63 -11.65
CA ALA A 226 -15.79 6.68 -11.53
C ALA A 226 -16.27 6.65 -10.07
N LYS A 227 -15.48 6.05 -9.18
CA LYS A 227 -15.73 5.98 -7.73
C LYS A 227 -15.13 7.16 -6.96
N GLY A 228 -14.58 8.15 -7.66
CA GLY A 228 -13.96 9.34 -7.05
C GLY A 228 -12.57 9.09 -6.46
N ILE A 229 -11.98 7.91 -6.71
CA ILE A 229 -10.60 7.62 -6.35
C ILE A 229 -9.69 8.24 -7.41
N ASN A 230 -8.90 9.22 -7.01
CA ASN A 230 -7.94 9.82 -7.93
C ASN A 230 -6.78 8.84 -8.23
N VAL A 231 -6.18 8.97 -9.41
CA VAL A 231 -5.11 8.09 -9.91
C VAL A 231 -4.06 9.01 -10.53
N THR A 232 -2.83 8.99 -10.00
CA THR A 232 -1.76 9.89 -10.45
C THR A 232 -0.73 9.12 -11.25
N ILE A 233 -0.84 9.21 -12.57
CA ILE A 233 -0.04 8.42 -13.50
C ILE A 233 1.24 9.17 -13.83
N TYR A 234 2.37 8.50 -13.66
CA TYR A 234 3.67 9.05 -13.99
C TYR A 234 4.30 8.34 -15.19
N ASN A 235 5.07 9.07 -15.98
CA ASN A 235 5.86 8.50 -17.07
C ASN A 235 7.17 9.30 -17.15
N GLY A 236 8.28 8.63 -16.84
CA GLY A 236 9.61 9.19 -17.01
C GLY A 236 9.88 9.43 -18.49
N GLN A 237 10.47 10.57 -18.83
CA GLN A 237 10.79 10.89 -20.24
C GLN A 237 11.88 9.97 -20.83
N VAL A 238 12.47 9.06 -20.03
CA VAL A 238 13.58 8.18 -20.43
C VAL A 238 13.46 6.77 -19.84
N ASP A 239 12.25 6.23 -19.74
CA ASP A 239 12.10 4.80 -19.45
C ASP A 239 12.26 3.99 -20.75
N LEU A 240 13.52 3.69 -21.13
CA LEU A 240 13.89 2.97 -22.36
C LEU A 240 13.34 1.52 -22.41
N ILE A 241 12.85 1.01 -21.28
CA ILE A 241 12.25 -0.32 -21.17
C ILE A 241 10.74 -0.26 -21.45
N CYS A 242 10.12 0.92 -21.28
CA CYS A 242 8.68 1.09 -21.35
C CYS A 242 8.20 1.77 -22.64
N ALA A 243 6.96 1.47 -23.04
CA ALA A 243 6.36 2.04 -24.25
C ALA A 243 5.88 3.49 -24.04
N THR A 244 6.81 4.44 -23.91
CA THR A 244 6.57 5.86 -23.57
C THR A 244 5.45 6.50 -24.40
N LYS A 245 5.47 6.33 -25.73
CA LYS A 245 4.47 6.93 -26.64
C LYS A 245 3.05 6.40 -26.41
N GLY A 246 2.92 5.11 -26.10
CA GLY A 246 1.61 4.52 -25.79
C GLY A 246 1.06 5.07 -24.48
N THR A 247 1.92 5.24 -23.48
CA THR A 247 1.53 5.73 -22.15
C THR A 247 1.09 7.18 -22.25
N GLU A 248 1.84 8.01 -22.97
CA GLU A 248 1.46 9.41 -23.24
C GLU A 248 0.11 9.51 -23.98
N ALA A 249 -0.11 8.70 -25.01
CA ALA A 249 -1.36 8.69 -25.75
C ALA A 249 -2.55 8.30 -24.86
N TRP A 250 -2.38 7.30 -23.99
CA TRP A 250 -3.41 6.88 -23.04
C TRP A 250 -3.66 7.93 -21.94
N VAL A 251 -2.60 8.50 -21.35
CA VAL A 251 -2.71 9.58 -20.37
C VAL A 251 -3.40 10.80 -20.97
N ASN A 252 -3.11 11.17 -22.22
CA ASN A 252 -3.79 12.28 -22.89
C ASN A 252 -5.28 12.01 -23.10
N LYS A 253 -5.67 10.75 -23.35
CA LYS A 253 -7.09 10.35 -23.38
C LYS A 253 -7.75 10.47 -22.01
N LEU A 254 -7.05 10.11 -20.93
CA LEU A 254 -7.53 10.26 -19.55
C LEU A 254 -7.58 11.73 -19.09
N LYS A 255 -6.65 12.59 -19.54
CA LYS A 255 -6.66 14.04 -19.24
C LYS A 255 -7.91 14.74 -19.72
N ALA A 256 -8.53 14.25 -20.79
CA ALA A 256 -9.82 14.74 -21.25
C ALA A 256 -10.95 14.46 -20.23
N MET A 257 -10.73 13.59 -19.24
CA MET A 257 -11.70 13.14 -18.25
C MET A 257 -11.29 13.48 -16.80
N HIS A 258 -9.99 13.52 -16.46
CA HIS A 258 -9.48 13.68 -15.09
C HIS A 258 -8.11 14.41 -15.00
N THR A 259 -7.73 14.89 -13.81
CA THR A 259 -6.43 15.53 -13.57
C THR A 259 -5.30 14.50 -13.51
N THR A 260 -4.31 14.63 -14.39
CA THR A 260 -3.06 13.85 -14.32
C THR A 260 -1.85 14.78 -14.30
N LEU A 261 -0.87 14.47 -13.44
CA LEU A 261 0.35 15.25 -13.23
C LEU A 261 1.54 14.52 -13.86
N GLN A 262 2.30 15.20 -14.73
CA GLN A 262 3.59 14.72 -15.24
C GLN A 262 4.71 15.48 -14.51
N VAL A 263 5.69 14.77 -13.92
CA VAL A 263 6.75 15.37 -13.11
C VAL A 263 8.13 14.84 -13.51
N PRO A 264 9.15 15.62 -13.89
CA PRO A 264 10.45 15.07 -14.28
C PRO A 264 11.10 14.22 -13.15
N VAL A 265 11.48 12.97 -13.42
CA VAL A 265 12.18 12.09 -12.48
C VAL A 265 13.63 12.01 -12.89
N ASP A 266 14.43 12.88 -12.29
CA ASP A 266 15.90 12.77 -12.23
C ASP A 266 16.46 13.38 -10.91
N GLN A 267 15.60 13.62 -9.92
CA GLN A 267 15.96 14.34 -8.69
C GLN A 267 15.21 13.77 -7.46
N PRO A 268 15.90 13.15 -6.48
CA PRO A 268 15.25 12.61 -5.28
C PRO A 268 14.52 13.68 -4.45
N CYS A 269 14.98 14.94 -4.49
CA CYS A 269 14.30 16.06 -3.85
C CYS A 269 12.93 16.37 -4.48
N VAL A 270 12.82 16.27 -5.81
CA VAL A 270 11.55 16.51 -6.54
C VAL A 270 10.56 15.40 -6.23
N ALA A 271 11.01 14.13 -6.21
CA ALA A 271 10.17 13.01 -5.83
C ALA A 271 9.62 13.15 -4.40
N LEU A 272 10.48 13.58 -3.46
CA LEU A 272 10.09 13.77 -2.06
C LEU A 272 9.11 14.94 -1.87
N GLN A 273 9.30 16.04 -2.60
CA GLN A 273 8.35 17.16 -2.65
C GLN A 273 7.01 16.74 -3.27
N MET A 274 7.05 15.97 -4.35
CA MET A 274 5.87 15.42 -5.01
C MET A 274 5.06 14.55 -4.07
N VAL A 275 5.71 13.61 -3.37
CA VAL A 275 5.05 12.72 -2.40
C VAL A 275 4.46 13.50 -1.25
N GLY A 276 5.20 14.47 -0.70
CA GLY A 276 4.68 15.36 0.33
C GLY A 276 3.43 16.13 -0.13
N SER A 277 3.41 16.58 -1.39
CA SER A 277 2.28 17.32 -1.96
C SER A 277 1.06 16.44 -2.20
N ILE A 278 1.25 15.22 -2.71
CA ILE A 278 0.17 14.27 -3.02
C ILE A 278 -0.45 13.73 -1.73
N THR A 279 0.39 13.32 -0.79
CA THR A 279 -0.07 12.80 0.51
C THR A 279 -0.56 13.91 1.44
N ARG A 280 -0.25 15.18 1.13
CA ARG A 280 -0.41 16.33 2.04
C ARG A 280 0.18 16.06 3.42
N SER A 281 1.32 15.35 3.45
CA SER A 281 2.11 15.13 4.66
C SER A 281 2.16 16.42 5.48
N PRO A 282 1.78 16.41 6.77
CA PRO A 282 1.91 17.57 7.63
C PRO A 282 3.31 18.19 7.47
N ASN A 283 3.37 19.50 7.24
CA ASN A 283 4.61 20.21 6.92
C ASN A 283 5.66 19.95 8.02
N THR A 284 6.61 19.05 7.73
CA THR A 284 7.87 19.02 8.45
C THR A 284 8.68 20.20 7.93
N ASN A 285 9.05 21.13 8.81
CA ASN A 285 9.95 22.27 8.53
C ASN A 285 11.38 21.81 8.19
N SER A 286 11.55 20.77 7.38
CA SER A 286 12.82 20.35 6.84
C SER A 286 13.06 21.13 5.56
N SER A 287 13.63 22.32 5.69
CA SER A 287 14.38 22.98 4.63
C SER A 287 15.46 22.00 4.14
N PHE A 288 15.37 21.59 2.87
CA PHE A 288 16.45 20.89 2.17
C PHE A 288 17.58 21.86 1.86
#